data_AF-A0A9E4EL26-F1
#
_entry.id   AF-A0A9E4EL26-F1
#
_cell.length_a   1.000
_cell.length_b   1.000
_cell.length_c   1.000
_cell.angle_alpha   90.00
_cell.angle_beta   90.00
_cell.angle_gamma   90.00
#
_symmetry.space_group_name_H-M   'P 1'
#
loop_
_entity.id
_entity.type
_entity.pdbx_description
1 polymer ?
#
loop_
_entity_poly.entity_id
_entity_poly.type
_entity_poly.pdbx_seq_one_letter_code
_entity_poly.pdbx_strand_id
1 'polypeptide(L)' 'MGWFRGDVSESGLADLVFHNGALGAHLRIDRRREIVSVFLVHQTAGPFLNLKNKRYEQVNEMFPLPNGR' A
#
# COMPACT_ATOMS: atom_id res chain seq x y z
N MET A 1 -8.46 15.54 -2.37
CA MET A 1 -8.93 14.47 -1.47
C MET A 1 -7.74 13.57 -1.19
N GLY A 2 -7.26 13.50 0.06
CA GLY A 2 -5.89 13.05 0.40
C GLY A 2 -5.45 11.63 0.01
N TRP A 3 -6.26 10.87 -0.72
CA TRP A 3 -5.94 9.51 -1.14
C TRP A 3 -5.12 9.49 -2.43
N PHE A 4 -4.19 8.56 -2.49
CA PHE A 4 -3.39 8.22 -3.66
C PHE A 4 -3.81 6.84 -4.16
N ARG A 5 -3.50 6.55 -5.43
CA ARG A 5 -3.87 5.29 -6.06
C ARG A 5 -2.80 4.82 -7.03
N GLY A 6 -2.77 3.51 -7.26
CA GLY A 6 -2.06 2.92 -8.39
C GLY A 6 -2.82 3.10 -9.70
N ASP A 7 -2.48 2.24 -10.67
CA ASP A 7 -3.12 2.22 -11.99
C ASP A 7 -4.63 1.96 -11.88
N VAL A 8 -5.38 2.55 -12.81
CA VAL A 8 -6.82 2.33 -12.93
C VAL A 8 -7.05 1.25 -13.97
N SER A 9 -7.88 0.27 -13.64
CA SER A 9 -8.39 -0.70 -14.60
C SER A 9 -9.25 -0.04 -15.68
N GLU A 10 -9.54 -0.78 -16.76
CA GLU A 10 -10.50 -0.37 -17.79
C GLU A 10 -11.90 -0.11 -17.23
N SER A 11 -12.27 -0.77 -16.13
CA SER A 11 -13.53 -0.55 -15.41
C SER A 11 -13.55 0.74 -14.55
N GLY A 12 -12.48 1.54 -14.58
CA GLY A 12 -12.41 2.81 -13.87
C GLY A 12 -12.05 2.67 -12.38
N LEU A 13 -11.57 1.50 -11.95
CA LEU A 13 -11.28 1.22 -10.54
C LEU A 13 -9.78 0.97 -10.32
N ALA A 14 -9.20 1.56 -9.28
CA ALA A 14 -7.80 1.32 -8.92
C ALA A 14 -7.67 0.22 -7.87
N ASP A 15 -6.88 -0.81 -8.18
CA ASP A 15 -6.69 -1.96 -7.30
C ASP A 15 -5.87 -1.67 -6.05
N LEU A 16 -5.06 -0.63 -6.13
CA LEU A 16 -4.26 -0.13 -5.03
C LEU A 16 -4.70 1.29 -4.68
N VAL A 17 -5.06 1.51 -3.42
CA VAL A 17 -5.39 2.84 -2.89
C VAL A 17 -4.68 3.02 -1.55
N PHE A 18 -4.10 4.19 -1.30
CA PHE A 18 -3.32 4.43 -0.09
C PHE A 18 -3.37 5.87 0.39
N HIS A 19 -3.07 6.07 1.67
CA HIS A 19 -2.95 7.38 2.30
C HIS A 19 -1.69 7.44 3.17
N ASN A 20 -1.05 8.61 3.16
CA ASN A 20 0.24 8.83 3.80
C ASN A 20 0.13 10.01 4.76
N GLY A 21 0.50 9.78 6.02
CA GLY A 21 0.74 10.85 6.97
C GLY A 21 2.12 11.49 6.76
N ALA A 22 2.24 12.77 7.10
CA ALA A 22 3.51 13.50 6.99
C ALA A 22 4.65 12.87 7.82
N LEU A 23 4.31 12.15 8.89
CA LEU A 23 5.25 11.50 9.82
C LEU A 23 5.33 9.98 9.61
N GLY A 24 5.23 9.53 8.36
CA GLY A 24 5.54 8.14 7.99
C GLY A 24 4.41 7.12 8.17
N ALA A 25 3.30 7.49 8.84
CA ALA A 25 2.11 6.65 8.89
C ALA A 25 1.61 6.34 7.47
N HIS A 26 1.28 5.08 7.20
CA HIS A 26 0.86 4.65 5.86
C HIS A 26 -0.25 3.61 5.95
N LEU A 27 -1.33 3.85 5.22
CA LEU A 27 -2.46 2.94 5.04
C LEU A 27 -2.51 2.54 3.57
N ARG A 28 -2.59 1.24 3.28
CA ARG A 28 -2.68 0.69 1.91
C ARG A 28 -3.79 -0.34 1.84
N ILE A 29 -4.63 -0.22 0.82
CA ILE A 29 -5.68 -1.16 0.46
C ILE A 29 -5.27 -1.79 -0.88
N ASP A 30 -5.07 -3.11 -0.89
CA ASP A 30 -4.82 -3.91 -2.09
C ASP A 30 -6.00 -4.85 -2.31
N ARG A 31 -6.85 -4.51 -3.27
CA ARG A 31 -8.09 -5.24 -3.56
C ARG A 31 -7.84 -6.55 -4.29
N ARG A 32 -6.72 -6.68 -5.01
CA ARG A 32 -6.37 -7.93 -5.72
C ARG A 32 -6.00 -9.02 -4.73
N ARG A 33 -5.37 -8.63 -3.62
CA ARG A 33 -5.01 -9.52 -2.52
C ARG A 33 -6.05 -9.57 -1.40
N GLU A 34 -7.09 -8.74 -1.47
CA GLU A 34 -8.10 -8.58 -0.42
C GLU A 34 -7.48 -8.21 0.95
N ILE A 35 -6.50 -7.30 0.94
CA ILE A 35 -5.71 -6.92 2.12
C ILE A 35 -5.76 -5.43 2.40
N VAL A 36 -5.82 -5.12 3.69
CA VAL A 36 -5.54 -3.79 4.24
C VAL A 36 -4.29 -3.87 5.10
N SER A 37 -3.34 -2.97 4.86
CA SER A 37 -2.07 -2.92 5.59
C SER A 37 -1.83 -1.52 6.14
N VAL A 38 -1.53 -1.44 7.43
CA VAL A 38 -1.24 -0.18 8.12
C VAL A 38 0.13 -0.26 8.78
N PHE A 39 0.98 0.73 8.50
CA PHE A 39 2.22 0.96 9.23
C PHE A 39 2.11 2.27 10.01
N LEU A 40 2.21 2.17 11.33
CA LEU A 40 2.29 3.32 12.23
C LEU A 40 3.72 3.41 12.74
N VAL A 41 4.39 4.52 12.46
CA VAL A 41 5.78 4.73 12.86
C VAL A 41 5.94 6.10 13.52
N HIS A 42 6.87 6.14 14.46
CA HIS A 42 7.21 7.34 15.22
C HIS A 42 8.51 7.96 14.69
N GLN A 43 8.60 8.19 13.38
CA GLN A 43 9.78 8.77 12.70
C GLN A 43 9.37 9.54 11.44
N THR A 44 10.20 10.49 11.01
CA THR A 44 9.94 11.29 9.80
C THR A 44 9.97 10.42 8.53
N ALA A 45 9.17 10.79 7.53
CA ALA A 45 8.87 9.92 6.39
C ALA A 45 10.06 9.62 5.45
N GLY A 46 11.08 10.49 5.38
CA GLY A 46 12.20 10.37 4.45
C GLY A 46 12.99 9.06 4.61
N PRO A 47 13.62 8.83 5.78
CA PRO A 47 14.31 7.57 6.08
C PRO A 47 13.40 6.34 6.05
N PHE A 48 12.10 6.55 6.33
CA PHE A 48 11.13 5.46 6.40
C PHE A 48 10.66 4.98 5.02
N LEU A 49 10.84 5.75 3.93
CA LEU A 49 10.34 5.38 2.61
C LEU A 49 10.87 4.03 2.12
N ASN A 50 12.18 3.80 2.24
CA ASN A 50 12.81 2.55 1.82
C ASN A 50 12.38 1.38 2.70
N LEU A 51 12.31 1.59 4.02
CA LEU A 51 11.86 0.56 4.95
C LEU A 51 10.40 0.18 4.69
N LYS A 52 9.54 1.18 4.46
CA LYS A 52 8.13 0.99 4.12
C LYS A 52 7.98 0.14 2.85
N ASN A 53 8.70 0.49 1.78
CA ASN A 53 8.61 -0.26 0.52
C ASN A 53 9.04 -1.71 0.72
N LYS A 54 10.16 -1.94 1.42
CA LYS A 54 10.61 -3.29 1.79
C LYS A 54 9.58 -4.07 2.62
N ARG A 55 8.90 -3.41 3.57
CA ARG A 55 7.83 -4.06 4.36
C ARG A 55 6.63 -4.42 3.49
N TYR A 56 6.29 -3.58 2.53
CA TYR A 56 5.22 -3.88 1.59
C TYR A 56 5.57 -5.02 0.62
N GLU A 57 6.82 -5.15 0.20
CA GLU A 57 7.31 -6.31 -0.55
C GLU A 57 7.12 -7.59 0.28
N GLN A 58 7.53 -7.59 1.55
CA GLN A 58 7.35 -8.73 2.44
C GLN A 58 5.87 -9.10 2.65
N VAL A 59 4.99 -8.11 2.80
CA VAL A 59 3.53 -8.37 2.84
C VAL A 59 3.06 -9.00 1.53
N ASN A 60 3.52 -8.51 0.39
CA ASN A 60 3.13 -9.06 -0.91
C ASN A 60 3.64 -10.50 -1.12
N GLU A 61 4.80 -10.86 -0.56
CA GLU A 61 5.35 -12.22 -0.57
C GLU A 61 4.55 -13.16 0.33
N MET A 62 4.13 -12.69 1.51
CA MET A 62 3.28 -13.46 2.42
C MET A 62 1.88 -13.70 1.87
N PHE A 63 1.39 -12.76 1.05
CA PHE A 63 0.08 -12.80 0.44
C PHE A 63 0.21 -12.66 -1.09
N PRO A 64 0.66 -13.74 -1.76
CA PRO A 64 0.77 -13.74 -3.21
C PRO A 64 -0.60 -13.52 -3.85
N LEU A 65 -0.60 -13.03 -5.08
CA LEU A 65 -1.85 -12.88 -5.82
C LEU A 65 -2.49 -14.26 -6.00
N PRO A 66 -3.83 -14.38 -5.84
CA PRO A 66 -4.53 -15.60 -6.17
C PRO A 66 -4.31 -15.94 -7.65
N ASN A 67 -4.02 -17.20 -7.96
CA ASN A 67 -3.96 -17.65 -9.35
C ASN A 67 -5.31 -17.40 -10.03
N GLY A 68 -5.34 -16.55 -11.06
CA GLY A 68 -6.54 -16.27 -11.86
C GLY A 68 -7.21 -14.91 -11.65
N ARG A 69 -6.57 -13.94 -10.97
CA ARG A 69 -7.00 -12.53 -10.90
C ARG A 69 -5.90 -11.53 -11.30
#